data_AF-A0A9N6YXC1-F1
#
_entry.id   AF-A0A9N6YXC1-F1
#
_cell.length_a   1.000
_cell.length_b   1.000
_cell.length_c   1.000
_cell.angle_alpha   90.00
_cell.angle_beta   90.00
_cell.angle_gamma   90.00
#
_symmetry.space_group_name_H-M   'P 1'
#
loop_
_entity.id
_entity.type
_entity.pdbx_description
1 polymer ?
#
loop_
_entity_poly.entity_id
_entity_poly.type
_entity_poly.pdbx_seq_one_letter_code
_entity_poly.pdbx_strand_id
1 'polypeptide(L)'
;MATIEIDDDVYEALQLPERERSPALKRELAVSLYAQDVLSFGKARALAGLSKREFQDLLGEREIPRHYGERELEEDLGYAE
;
A
#
# COMPACT_ATOMS: atom_id res chain seq x y z
N MET A 1 17.09 2.38 5.32
CA MET A 1 16.00 2.02 4.39
C MET A 1 15.95 0.51 4.30
N ALA A 2 14.76 -0.08 4.32
CA ALA A 2 14.60 -1.49 3.98
C ALA A 2 14.39 -1.63 2.46
N THR A 3 14.83 -2.76 1.90
CA THR A 3 14.72 -3.08 0.47
C THR A 3 13.96 -4.39 0.32
N ILE A 4 13.15 -4.51 -0.74
CA ILE A 4 12.50 -5.75 -1.17
C ILE A 4 13.19 -6.15 -2.47
N GLU A 5 13.75 -7.36 -2.50
CA GLU A 5 14.39 -7.92 -3.69
C GLU A 5 13.38 -8.77 -4.46
N ILE A 6 13.41 -8.64 -5.78
CA ILE A 6 12.61 -9.40 -6.74
C ILE A 6 13.61 -9.84 -7.81
N ASP A 7 13.54 -11.10 -8.21
CA ASP A 7 14.40 -11.59 -9.30
C ASP A 7 14.14 -10.80 -10.59
N ASP A 8 15.20 -10.51 -11.34
CA ASP A 8 15.14 -9.68 -12.54
C ASP A 8 14.21 -10.31 -13.60
N ASP A 9 14.19 -11.64 -13.72
CA ASP A 9 13.33 -12.34 -14.67
C ASP A 9 11.84 -12.16 -14.33
N VAL A 10 11.47 -12.17 -13.05
CA VAL A 10 10.12 -11.89 -12.56
C VAL A 10 9.78 -10.42 -12.77
N TYR A 11 10.69 -9.49 -12.47
CA TYR A 11 10.45 -8.06 -12.65
C TYR A 11 10.27 -7.69 -14.13
N GLU A 12 11.08 -8.27 -15.01
CA GLU A 12 10.99 -8.05 -16.46
C GLU A 12 9.76 -8.71 -17.10
N ALA A 13 9.24 -9.79 -16.50
CA ALA A 13 8.00 -10.44 -16.95
C ALA A 13 6.72 -9.62 -16.69
N LEU A 14 6.80 -8.53 -15.92
CA LEU A 14 5.68 -7.62 -15.72
C LEU A 14 5.26 -6.98 -17.05
N GLN A 15 4.02 -7.26 -17.48
CA GLN A 15 3.40 -6.70 -18.68
C GLN A 15 2.92 -5.25 -18.48
N LEU A 16 3.82 -4.41 -17.98
CA LEU A 16 3.63 -2.99 -17.72
C LEU A 16 4.83 -2.21 -18.27
N PRO A 17 4.64 -0.94 -18.69
CA PRO A 17 5.77 -0.06 -18.99
C PRO A 17 6.74 -0.01 -17.80
N GLU A 18 8.04 -0.02 -18.07
CA GLU A 18 9.09 -0.09 -17.03
C GLU A 18 8.90 0.97 -15.93
N ARG A 19 8.58 2.20 -16.33
CA ARG A 19 8.30 3.34 -15.44
C ARG A 19 7.11 3.13 -14.49
N GLU A 20 6.20 2.20 -14.82
CA GLU A 20 4.98 1.90 -14.06
C GLU A 20 5.12 0.65 -13.18
N ARG A 21 6.11 -0.23 -13.45
CA ARG A 21 6.31 -1.49 -12.71
C ARG A 21 6.50 -1.27 -11.21
N SER A 22 7.49 -0.45 -10.83
CA SER A 22 7.78 -0.15 -9.41
C SER A 22 6.59 0.52 -8.68
N PRO A 23 5.94 1.56 -9.23
CA PRO A 23 4.70 2.09 -8.65
C PRO A 23 3.58 1.07 -8.52
N ALA A 24 3.37 0.22 -9.53
CA ALA A 24 2.33 -0.81 -9.50
C ALA A 24 2.60 -1.84 -8.39
N LEU A 25 3.82 -2.36 -8.30
CA LEU A 25 4.22 -3.31 -7.24
C LEU A 25 4.01 -2.72 -5.84
N LYS A 26 4.38 -1.45 -5.63
CA LYS A 26 4.15 -0.76 -4.35
C LYS A 26 2.67 -0.66 -4.01
N ARG A 27 1.82 -0.37 -4.99
CA ARG A 27 0.36 -0.29 -4.79
C ARG A 27 -0.23 -1.66 -4.47
N GLU A 28 0.13 -2.69 -5.22
CA GLU A 28 -0.34 -4.07 -4.96
C GLU A 28 0.11 -4.56 -3.58
N LEU A 29 1.37 -4.31 -3.21
CA LEU A 29 1.88 -4.64 -1.87
C LEU A 29 1.15 -3.85 -0.77
N ALA A 30 0.97 -2.55 -0.95
CA ALA A 30 0.25 -1.71 0.03
C ALA A 30 -1.19 -2.15 0.24
N VAL A 31 -1.93 -2.44 -0.83
CA VAL A 31 -3.31 -2.90 -0.76
C VAL A 31 -3.38 -4.28 -0.09
N SER A 32 -2.52 -5.21 -0.49
CA SER A 32 -2.48 -6.56 0.10
C SER A 32 -2.17 -6.52 1.60
N LEU A 33 -1.16 -5.73 2.01
CA LEU A 33 -0.80 -5.60 3.42
C LEU A 33 -1.88 -4.87 4.24
N TYR A 34 -2.61 -3.92 3.66
CA TYR A 34 -3.74 -3.28 4.32
C TYR A 34 -4.91 -4.27 4.50
N ALA A 35 -5.29 -4.98 3.44
CA ALA A 35 -6.40 -5.93 3.45
C ALA A 35 -6.19 -7.12 4.41
N GLN A 36 -4.93 -7.43 4.72
CA GLN A 36 -4.55 -8.46 5.70
C GLN A 36 -4.38 -7.91 7.12
N ASP A 37 -4.76 -6.65 7.38
CA ASP A 37 -4.54 -5.95 8.64
C ASP A 37 -3.05 -5.93 9.09
N VAL A 38 -2.10 -6.05 8.16
CA VAL A 38 -0.66 -5.99 8.46
C VAL A 38 -0.19 -4.55 8.56
N LEU A 39 -0.56 -3.73 7.57
CA LEU A 39 -0.31 -2.29 7.58
C LEU A 39 -1.58 -1.51 7.89
N SER A 40 -1.43 -0.44 8.66
CA SER A 40 -2.49 0.55 8.80
C SER A 40 -2.76 1.28 7.49
N PHE A 41 -3.89 1.99 7.44
CA PHE A 41 -4.22 2.88 6.33
C PHE A 41 -3.11 3.92 6.08
N GLY A 42 -2.58 4.53 7.15
CA GLY A 42 -1.54 5.56 7.09
C GLY A 42 -0.23 5.06 6.47
N LYS A 43 0.24 3.88 6.88
CA LYS A 43 1.47 3.28 6.34
C LYS A 43 1.26 2.67 4.96
N ALA A 44 0.11 2.06 4.70
CA ALA A 44 -0.21 1.48 3.39
C ALA A 44 -0.25 2.56 2.30
N ARG A 45 -0.95 3.68 2.51
CA ARG A 45 -0.96 4.79 1.53
C ARG A 45 0.43 5.39 1.32
N ALA A 46 1.25 5.45 2.38
CA ALA A 46 2.61 5.95 2.29
C ALA A 46 3.50 5.03 1.45
N LEU A 47 3.37 3.70 1.61
CA LEU A 47 4.03 2.70 0.77
C LEU A 47 3.60 2.82 -0.70
N ALA A 48 2.30 3.02 -0.95
CA ALA A 48 1.75 3.22 -2.29
C ALA A 48 2.18 4.57 -2.92
N GLY A 49 2.69 5.51 -2.13
CA GLY A 49 3.00 6.87 -2.57
C GLY A 49 1.75 7.68 -2.93
N LEU A 50 0.61 7.38 -2.30
CA LEU A 50 -0.69 7.98 -2.61
C LEU A 50 -1.17 8.91 -1.48
N SER A 51 -1.92 9.93 -1.87
CA SER A 51 -2.69 10.74 -0.92
C SER A 51 -3.79 9.91 -0.25
N LYS A 52 -4.35 10.43 0.85
CA LYS A 52 -5.48 9.79 1.54
C LYS A 52 -6.66 9.53 0.60
N ARG A 53 -6.99 10.49 -0.27
CA ARG A 53 -8.10 10.36 -1.22
C ARG A 53 -7.80 9.32 -2.29
N GLU A 54 -6.64 9.39 -2.94
CA GLU A 54 -6.25 8.42 -3.98
C GLU A 54 -6.21 6.98 -3.45
N PHE A 55 -5.75 6.78 -2.21
CA PHE A 55 -5.74 5.45 -1.62
C PHE A 55 -7.15 4.97 -1.25
N GLN A 56 -8.05 5.86 -0.81
CA GLN A 56 -9.46 5.52 -0.61
C GLN A 56 -10.14 5.11 -1.91
N ASP A 57 -9.89 5.87 -2.99
CA ASP A 57 -10.43 5.57 -4.32
C ASP A 57 -9.91 4.20 -4.80
N LEU A 58 -8.60 3.92 -4.64
CA LEU A 58 -7.99 2.63 -4.97
C LEU A 58 -8.61 1.45 -4.18
N LEU A 59 -8.84 1.61 -2.87
CA LEU A 59 -9.50 0.57 -2.07
C LEU A 59 -10.94 0.32 -2.54
N GLY A 60 -11.65 1.38 -2.92
CA GLY A 60 -13.00 1.30 -3.48
C GLY A 60 -13.03 0.57 -4.82
N GLU A 61 -12.12 0.89 -5.74
CA GLU A 61 -11.97 0.21 -7.04
C GLU A 61 -11.67 -1.29 -6.89
N ARG A 62 -11.01 -1.68 -5.80
CA ARG A 62 -10.61 -3.07 -5.50
C ARG A 62 -11.57 -3.79 -4.55
N GLU A 63 -12.69 -3.14 -4.19
CA GLU A 63 -13.69 -3.66 -3.25
C GLU A 63 -13.10 -4.11 -1.90
N ILE A 64 -12.02 -3.47 -1.46
CA ILE A 64 -11.39 -3.78 -0.17
C ILE A 64 -12.17 -3.07 0.94
N PRO A 65 -12.73 -3.82 1.92
CA PRO A 65 -13.44 -3.21 3.04
C PRO A 65 -12.53 -2.27 3.81
N ARG A 66 -13.05 -1.11 4.18
CA ARG A 66 -12.33 -0.20 5.05
C ARG A 66 -12.39 -0.71 6.47
N HIS A 67 -11.22 -0.97 7.05
CA HIS A 67 -11.06 -1.23 8.47
C HIS A 67 -11.14 0.12 9.21
N TYR A 68 -12.34 0.68 9.35
CA TYR A 68 -12.58 1.79 10.29
C TYR A 68 -12.56 1.22 11.70
N GLY A 69 -11.37 1.04 12.27
CA GLY A 69 -11.18 0.37 13.54
C GLY A 69 -9.99 0.88 14.33
N GLU A 70 -9.93 0.44 15.59
CA GLU A 70 -9.04 0.83 16.70
C GLU A 70 -7.57 1.07 16.33
N ARG A 71 -7.05 0.44 15.26
CA ARG A 71 -5.68 0.64 14.77
C ARG A 71 -5.41 2.02 14.16
N GLU A 72 -6.39 2.65 13.49
CA GLU A 72 -6.22 4.05 13.04
C GLU A 72 -6.11 5.00 14.25
N LEU A 73 -6.86 4.70 15.33
CA LEU A 73 -6.83 5.46 16.58
C LEU A 73 -5.51 5.25 17.35
N GLU A 74 -5.01 4.02 17.44
CA GLU A 74 -3.71 3.72 18.08
C GLU A 74 -2.54 4.41 17.37
N GLU A 75 -2.55 4.47 16.04
CA GLU A 75 -1.50 5.19 15.30
C GLU A 75 -1.61 6.71 15.47
N ASP A 76 -2.81 7.30 15.45
CA ASP A 76 -3.00 8.73 15.72
C ASP A 76 -2.54 9.10 17.15
N LEU A 77 -2.71 8.19 18.12
CA LEU A 77 -2.20 8.37 19.49
C LEU A 77 -0.66 8.28 19.57
N GLY A 78 -0.03 7.40 18.79
CA GLY A 78 1.44 7.27 18.76
C GLY A 78 2.17 8.41 18.06
N TYR A 79 1.49 9.22 17.24
CA TYR A 79 2.07 10.41 16.59
C TYR A 79 2.06 11.68 17.47
N ALA A 80 1.45 11.63 18.65
CA ALA A 80 1.34 12.75 19.58
C ALA A 80 2.43 12.76 20.69
N GLU A 81 3.35 11.80 20.70
CA GLU A 81 4.54 11.75 21.58
C GLU A 81 5.84 12.18 20.87
#